data_AF-A0A935DPR6-F1
#
_entry.id   AF-A0A935DPR6-F1
#
_cell.length_a   1.000
_cell.length_b   1.000
_cell.length_c   1.000
_cell.angle_alpha   90.00
_cell.angle_beta   90.00
_cell.angle_gamma   90.00
#
_symmetry.space_group_name_H-M   'P 1'
#
loop_
_entity.id
_entity.type
_entity.pdbx_description
1 polymer ?
#
loop_
_entity_poly.entity_id
_entity_poly.type
_entity_poly.pdbx_seq_one_letter_code
_entity_poly.pdbx_strand_id
1 'polypeptide(L)'
;MQRVRFYTGLIIGTVLTLFALQNLQTTQVRILWWFVDLPLVAVIFGSASVGALWASLWIALVRWRNKRRGVAESPPVDDDILLPPPD
;
A
#
# COMPACT_ATOMS: atom_id res chain seq x y z
N MET A 1 16.82 7.61 17.59
CA MET A 1 16.24 7.03 16.35
C MET A 1 15.43 8.03 15.51
N GLN A 2 14.55 8.86 16.08
CA GLN A 2 13.75 9.84 15.31
C GLN A 2 14.60 10.84 14.50
N ARG A 3 15.65 11.42 15.09
CA ARG A 3 16.53 12.38 14.40
C ARG A 3 17.21 11.77 13.16
N VAL A 4 17.67 10.52 13.26
CA VAL A 4 18.28 9.79 12.13
C VAL A 4 17.27 9.60 11.01
N ARG A 5 16.05 9.13 11.31
CA ARG A 5 14.98 8.96 10.31
C ARG A 5 14.63 10.28 9.61
N PHE A 6 14.61 11.38 10.37
CA PHE A 6 14.36 12.71 9.82
C PHE A 6 15.46 13.14 8.85
N TYR A 7 16.73 13.06 9.24
CA TYR A 7 17.85 13.44 8.36
C TYR A 7 17.97 12.52 7.14
N THR A 8 17.76 11.21 7.30
CA THR A 8 17.74 10.28 6.17
C THR A 8 16.61 10.63 5.19
N GLY A 9 15.40 10.93 5.69
CA GLY A 9 14.29 11.37 4.86
C GLY A 9 14.58 12.68 4.13
N LEU A 10 15.19 13.66 4.82
CA LEU A 10 15.60 14.92 4.22
C LEU A 10 16.60 14.69 3.08
N ILE A 11 17.65 13.90 3.31
CA ILE A 11 18.68 13.59 2.31
C ILE A 11 18.07 12.89 1.10
N ILE A 12 17.24 11.86 1.32
CA ILE A 12 16.56 11.15 0.22
C ILE A 12 15.67 12.11 -0.56
N GLY A 13 14.89 12.96 0.12
CA GLY A 13 14.04 13.97 -0.51
C GLY A 13 14.84 14.93 -1.39
N THR A 14 15.93 15.50 -0.86
CA THR A 14 16.81 16.40 -1.61
C THR A 14 17.40 15.72 -2.84
N VAL A 15 17.90 14.48 -2.70
CA VAL A 15 18.46 13.70 -3.82
C VAL A 15 17.39 13.45 -4.89
N LEU A 16 16.16 13.08 -4.50
CA LEU A 16 15.05 12.88 -5.43
C LEU A 16 14.67 14.18 -6.17
N THR A 17 14.65 15.32 -5.48
CA THR A 17 14.37 16.63 -6.11
C THR A 17 15.44 17.01 -7.11
N LEU A 18 16.73 16.84 -6.77
CA LEU A 18 17.83 17.11 -7.69
C LEU A 18 17.79 16.18 -8.90
N PHE A 19 17.54 14.89 -8.67
CA PHE A 19 17.35 13.91 -9.73
C PHE A 19 16.19 14.31 -10.66
N ALA A 20 15.06 14.76 -10.12
CA ALA A 20 13.92 15.23 -10.90
C ALA A 20 14.27 16.43 -11.78
N LEU A 21 14.93 17.44 -11.21
CA LEU A 21 15.33 18.65 -11.94
C LEU A 21 16.34 18.35 -13.05
N GLN A 22 17.30 17.46 -12.81
CA GLN A 22 18.29 17.06 -13.80
C GLN A 22 17.71 16.20 -14.92
N ASN A 23 16.68 15.40 -14.61
CA ASN A 23 16.04 14.47 -15.55
C ASN A 23 14.70 15.00 -16.07
N LEU A 24 14.60 16.32 -16.24
CA LEU A 24 13.49 16.96 -16.96
C LEU A 24 13.52 16.65 -18.46
N GLN A 25 14.69 16.24 -18.97
CA GLN A 25 14.83 15.83 -20.36
C GLN A 25 13.97 14.59 -20.63
N THR A 26 13.13 14.68 -21.65
CA THR A 26 12.22 13.60 -22.05
C THR A 26 13.02 12.43 -22.57
N THR A 27 12.76 11.24 -22.03
CA THR A 27 13.35 9.98 -22.49
C THR A 27 12.26 9.17 -23.19
N GLN A 28 12.60 8.54 -24.33
CA GLN A 28 11.67 7.67 -25.02
C GLN A 28 11.50 6.37 -24.23
N VAL A 29 10.30 6.14 -23.74
CA VAL A 29 9.95 4.96 -22.96
C VAL A 29 9.12 4.04 -23.86
N ARG A 30 9.63 2.83 -24.09
CA ARG A 30 8.94 1.80 -24.87
C ARG A 30 8.19 0.86 -23.93
N ILE A 31 6.88 0.80 -24.07
CA ILE A 31 6.01 -0.08 -23.30
C ILE A 31 5.47 -1.13 -24.27
N LEU A 32 6.03 -2.34 -24.27
CA LEU A 32 5.68 -3.46 -25.17
C LEU A 32 5.61 -3.11 -26.68
N TRP A 33 4.53 -2.45 -27.14
CA TRP A 33 4.21 -2.13 -28.54
C TRP A 33 4.12 -0.63 -28.83
N TRP A 34 4.11 0.22 -27.80
CA TRP A 34 3.93 1.67 -27.92
C TRP A 34 5.13 2.41 -27.31
N PHE A 35 5.37 3.62 -27.82
CA PHE A 35 6.43 4.51 -27.37
C PHE A 35 5.81 5.83 -26.96
N VAL A 36 6.35 6.39 -25.89
CA VAL A 36 5.92 7.68 -25.36
C VAL A 36 7.12 8.40 -24.79
N ASP A 37 7.23 9.70 -25.10
CA ASP A 37 8.31 10.54 -24.58
C ASP A 37 7.85 11.16 -23.27
N LEU A 38 8.46 10.72 -22.17
CA LEU A 38 8.14 11.19 -20.83
C LEU A 38 9.43 11.53 -20.09
N PRO A 39 9.41 12.51 -19.18
CA PRO A 39 10.49 12.69 -18.23
C PRO A 39 10.70 11.39 -17.44
N LEU A 40 11.95 10.98 -17.25
CA LEU A 40 12.29 9.75 -16.53
C LEU A 40 11.65 9.73 -15.13
N VAL A 41 11.58 10.91 -14.51
CA VAL A 41 10.95 11.07 -13.19
C VAL A 41 9.47 10.68 -13.21
N ALA A 42 8.73 11.02 -14.27
CA ALA A 42 7.31 10.71 -14.38
C ALA A 42 7.10 9.19 -14.46
N VAL A 43 8.00 8.48 -15.14
CA VAL A 43 7.95 7.01 -15.23
C VAL A 43 8.25 6.36 -13.89
N ILE A 44 9.26 6.86 -13.17
CA ILE A 44 9.63 6.34 -11.85
C ILE A 44 8.52 6.58 -10.83
N PHE A 45 8.03 7.82 -10.70
CA PHE A 45 6.93 8.12 -9.78
C PHE A 45 5.62 7.43 -10.17
N GLY A 46 5.34 7.34 -11.48
CA GLY A 46 4.17 6.63 -11.99
C GLY A 46 4.19 5.14 -11.62
N SER A 47 5.30 4.45 -11.91
CA SER A 47 5.45 3.02 -11.57
C SER A 47 5.41 2.77 -10.06
N ALA A 48 6.08 3.61 -9.26
CA ALA A 48 6.04 3.52 -7.80
C ALA A 48 4.62 3.73 -7.26
N SER A 49 3.87 4.68 -7.81
CA SER A 49 2.48 4.95 -7.42
C SER A 49 1.56 3.79 -7.76
N VAL A 50 1.68 3.22 -8.96
CA VAL A 50 0.90 2.04 -9.37
C VAL A 50 1.20 0.85 -8.45
N GLY A 51 2.48 0.61 -8.15
CA GLY A 51 2.88 -0.45 -7.21
C GLY A 51 2.31 -0.24 -5.79
N ALA A 52 2.36 0.99 -5.28
CA ALA A 52 1.81 1.35 -3.98
C ALA A 52 0.29 1.17 -3.93
N LEU A 53 -0.42 1.59 -4.98
CA LEU A 53 -1.87 1.38 -5.11
C LEU A 53 -2.21 -0.11 -5.13
N TRP A 54 -1.49 -0.90 -5.92
CA TRP A 54 -1.70 -2.35 -5.98
C TRP A 54 -1.48 -3.03 -4.64
N ALA A 55 -0.39 -2.70 -3.95
CA ALA A 55 -0.09 -3.22 -2.61
C ALA A 55 -1.18 -2.80 -1.60
N SER A 56 -1.64 -1.55 -1.64
CA SER A 56 -2.70 -1.06 -0.77
C SER A 56 -4.02 -1.81 -0.98
N LEU A 57 -4.37 -2.09 -2.24
CA LEU A 57 -5.56 -2.84 -2.61
C LEU A 57 -5.47 -4.28 -2.09
N TRP A 58 -4.31 -4.92 -2.24
CA TRP A 58 -4.07 -6.27 -1.71
C TRP A 58 -4.23 -6.33 -0.19
N ILE A 59 -3.62 -5.38 0.53
CA ILE A 59 -3.72 -5.28 1.99
C ILE A 59 -5.18 -5.08 2.41
N ALA A 60 -5.92 -4.20 1.72
CA ALA A 60 -7.34 -3.96 1.98
C ALA A 60 -8.18 -5.23 1.77
N LEU A 61 -7.93 -5.97 0.68
CA LEU A 61 -8.62 -7.22 0.36
C LEU A 61 -8.38 -8.29 1.44
N VAL A 62 -7.12 -8.50 1.82
CA VAL A 62 -6.75 -9.48 2.87
C VAL A 62 -7.40 -9.12 4.19
N ARG A 63 -7.36 -7.83 4.56
CA ARG A 63 -7.98 -7.33 5.80
C ARG A 63 -9.51 -7.52 5.80
N TRP A 64 -10.16 -7.26 4.67
CA TRP A 64 -11.60 -7.47 4.51
C TRP A 64 -11.99 -8.94 4.61
N ARG A 65 -11.20 -9.84 3.98
CA ARG A 65 -11.44 -11.29 4.04
C ARG A 65 -11.31 -11.83 5.47
N ASN A 66 -10.29 -11.39 6.20
CA ASN A 66 -10.07 -11.84 7.59
C ASN A 66 -11.21 -11.35 8.51
N LYS A 67 -11.71 -10.13 8.32
CA LYS A 67 -12.86 -9.62 9.07
C LYS A 67 -14.12 -10.48 8.87
N ARG A 68 -14.36 -11.00 7.66
CA ARG A 68 -15.51 -11.87 7.38
C ARG A 68 -15.39 -13.27 7.97
N ARG A 69 -14.17 -13.79 8.11
CA ARG A 69 -13.94 -15.12 8.72
C ARG A 69 -14.17 -15.12 10.22
N GLY A 70 -13.78 -14.07 10.94
CA GLY A 70 -14.02 -13.97 12.39
C GLY A 70 -15.50 -13.86 12.81
N VAL A 71 -16.40 -13.47 11.90
CA VAL A 71 -17.85 -13.42 12.18
C VAL A 71 -18.51 -14.80 12.05
N ALA A 72 -17.92 -15.71 11.25
CA ALA A 72 -18.46 -17.05 11.04
C ALA A 72 -18.10 -18.05 12.17
N GLU A 73 -17.15 -17.69 13.04
CA GLU A 73 -16.66 -18.52 14.16
C GLU A 73 -17.23 -18.11 15.53
N SER A 74 -18.15 -17.15 15.61
CA SER A 74 -18.86 -16.91 16.88
C SER A 74 -19.84 -18.07 17.08
N PRO A 75 -19.61 -18.97 18.06
CA PRO A 75 -20.57 -20.04 18.32
C PRO A 75 -21.89 -19.40 18.80
N PRO A 76 -23.04 -20.03 18.53
CA PRO A 76 -24.28 -19.60 19.14
C PRO A 76 -24.07 -19.56 20.65
N VAL A 77 -24.48 -18.45 21.27
CA VAL A 77 -24.51 -18.33 22.73
C VAL A 77 -25.42 -19.45 23.23
N ASP A 78 -24.84 -20.41 23.96
CA ASP A 78 -25.60 -21.44 24.66
C ASP A 78 -26.46 -20.75 25.73
N ASP A 79 -27.68 -20.36 25.33
CA ASP A 79 -28.74 -19.89 26.22
C ASP A 79 -29.28 -21.02 27.12
N ASP A 80 -28.74 -22.24 27.00
CA ASP A 80 -29.15 -23.44 27.73
C ASP A 80 -28.66 -23.51 29.20
N ILE A 81 -27.97 -22.48 29.72
CA ILE A 81 -27.51 -22.40 31.12
C ILE A 81 -28.56 -21.74 32.05
N LEU A 82 -29.81 -21.59 31.61
CA LEU A 82 -30.91 -21.02 32.41
C LEU A 82 -32.02 -22.04 32.76
N LEU A 83 -31.66 -23.27 33.11
CA LEU A 83 -32.60 -24.16 33.80
C LEU A 83 -32.48 -23.96 35.33
N PRO A 84 -33.52 -23.48 36.02
CA PRO A 84 -33.53 -23.48 37.48
C PRO A 84 -33.46 -24.92 38.01
N PRO A 85 -32.82 -25.15 39.17
CA PRO A 85 -32.67 -26.48 39.74
C PRO A 85 -34.05 -27.11 40.01
N PRO A 86 -34.22 -28.42 39.78
CA PRO A 86 -35.47 -29.11 40.07
C PRO A 86 -35.70 -29.19 41.59
N ASP A 87 -36.96 -28.95 41.97
CA ASP A 87 -37.49 -28.88 43.34
C ASP A 87 -37.13 -30.07 44.25
#